data_AF-A0AAD2G6U0-F1
#
_entry.id   AF-A0AAD2G6U0-F1
#
_cell.length_a   1.000
_cell.length_b   1.000
_cell.length_c   1.000
_cell.angle_alpha   90.00
_cell.angle_beta   90.00
_cell.angle_gamma   90.00
#
_symmetry.space_group_name_H-M   'P 1'
#
loop_
_entity.id
_entity.type
_entity.pdbx_description
1 polymer ?
#
loop_
_entity_poly.entity_id
_entity_poly.type
_entity_poly.pdbx_seq_one_letter_code
_entity_poly.pdbx_strand_id
1 'polypeptide(L)'
;MTKPKKYVKVNGIMKLNPEWKKWKEQQGDGGPATTVQRPSVALPIVSSMEDHEKLNEASLASGGQEIPFSESTSATIEMMQEPEICVDAGMDPDTVVDELGALLNKYEVPIGLMNKLMMLSEFEVLEFMIDDSGSMTLNTDSVDRQGRPQTRWTEAQGRLKEMIEVLAHVPFNQIVIVFLNRTDVISLQRNKRDPKTIIADANQKIDSVFSKGPSGTTPALEKIQKSLTGNPSMSIARWFFGDGVPNGGIMAQKEITRLLVQRPNPAQNPMTFISCTNEDDQVEWMKDAEEAAPYCSESDDFRDEAAEVMRDQGAALPYSKGFHLVGTLVGAMNPDDLDAMDESIPFTKSTLDNLLGIQHNEESYRHYFNLFAEAQSNRKVEGPMDNLKRSMRWNYNDFLQAPLASQIAAVQDFKGKLKTMGG
;
A
#
# COMPACT_ATOMS: atom_id res chain seq x y z
N MET A 1 -20.14 -21.02 -21.55
CA MET A 1 -20.57 -21.12 -20.13
C MET A 1 -21.08 -19.76 -19.70
N THR A 2 -22.17 -19.71 -18.94
CA THR A 2 -22.71 -18.46 -18.38
C THR A 2 -21.71 -17.89 -17.37
N LYS A 3 -21.47 -16.57 -17.38
CA LYS A 3 -20.57 -15.89 -16.43
C LYS A 3 -21.10 -16.06 -15.00
N PRO A 4 -20.37 -16.70 -14.06
CA PRO A 4 -20.81 -16.81 -12.67
C PRO A 4 -20.87 -15.43 -11.99
N LYS A 5 -21.66 -15.30 -10.91
CA LYS A 5 -21.65 -14.07 -10.08
C LYS A 5 -20.31 -13.93 -9.37
N LYS A 6 -19.77 -12.71 -9.27
CA LYS A 6 -18.48 -12.44 -8.61
C LYS A 6 -18.50 -12.76 -7.11
N TYR A 7 -19.61 -12.45 -6.43
CA TYR A 7 -19.77 -12.67 -4.99
C TYR A 7 -20.81 -13.72 -4.66
N VAL A 8 -20.63 -14.37 -3.50
CA VAL A 8 -21.54 -15.35 -2.94
C VAL A 8 -21.55 -15.23 -1.41
N LYS A 9 -22.68 -15.53 -0.78
CA LYS A 9 -22.81 -15.58 0.69
C LYS A 9 -22.53 -16.98 1.18
N VAL A 10 -21.56 -17.13 2.08
CA VAL A 10 -21.18 -18.40 2.70
C VAL A 10 -21.23 -18.22 4.22
N ASN A 11 -22.13 -18.95 4.89
CA ASN A 11 -22.34 -18.87 6.34
C ASN A 11 -22.58 -17.45 6.85
N GLY A 12 -23.40 -16.67 6.13
CA GLY A 12 -23.71 -15.29 6.52
C GLY A 12 -22.72 -14.23 6.03
N ILE A 13 -21.54 -14.64 5.54
CA ILE A 13 -20.44 -13.73 5.16
C ILE A 13 -20.35 -13.66 3.63
N MET A 14 -20.25 -12.46 3.08
CA MET A 14 -19.99 -12.25 1.65
C MET A 14 -18.55 -12.61 1.31
N LYS A 15 -18.34 -13.32 0.19
CA LYS A 15 -17.01 -13.77 -0.25
C LYS A 15 -16.90 -13.75 -1.77
N LEU A 16 -15.65 -13.80 -2.26
CA LEU A 16 -15.38 -14.05 -3.67
C LEU A 16 -15.86 -15.45 -4.06
N ASN A 17 -16.63 -15.55 -5.15
CA ASN A 17 -17.14 -16.81 -5.65
C ASN A 17 -16.01 -17.63 -6.31
N PRO A 18 -15.71 -18.85 -5.81
CA PRO A 18 -14.69 -19.71 -6.42
C PRO A 18 -14.96 -20.08 -7.88
N GLU A 19 -16.23 -20.17 -8.30
CA GLU A 19 -16.59 -20.45 -9.68
C GLU A 19 -16.28 -19.26 -10.61
N TRP A 20 -16.54 -18.04 -10.14
CA TRP A 20 -16.18 -16.83 -10.86
C TRP A 20 -14.66 -16.70 -11.02
N LYS A 21 -13.90 -16.98 -9.93
CA LYS A 21 -12.43 -16.99 -9.96
C LYS A 21 -11.92 -17.91 -11.06
N LYS A 22 -12.36 -19.18 -11.07
CA LYS A 22 -11.99 -20.15 -12.12
C LYS A 22 -12.38 -19.69 -13.52
N TRP A 23 -13.59 -19.15 -13.67
CA TRP A 23 -14.07 -18.63 -14.95
C TRP A 23 -13.22 -17.48 -15.48
N LYS A 24 -12.80 -16.55 -14.60
CA LYS A 24 -11.99 -15.38 -14.96
C LYS A 24 -10.55 -15.78 -15.30
N GLU A 25 -9.95 -16.70 -14.54
CA GLU A 25 -8.62 -17.27 -14.84
C GLU A 25 -8.59 -18.00 -16.20
N GLN A 26 -9.70 -18.61 -16.61
CA GLN A 26 -9.83 -19.26 -17.92
C GLN A 26 -9.94 -18.28 -19.10
N GLN A 27 -10.25 -16.99 -18.88
CA GLN A 27 -10.35 -16.02 -19.97
C GLN A 27 -8.98 -15.65 -20.56
N GLY A 28 -7.88 -15.93 -19.86
CA GLY A 28 -6.54 -15.69 -20.37
C GLY A 28 -6.15 -14.20 -20.45
N ASP A 29 -6.84 -13.31 -19.73
CA ASP A 29 -6.56 -11.86 -19.66
C ASP A 29 -5.20 -11.53 -18.96
N GLY A 30 -4.30 -12.50 -18.83
CA GLY A 30 -2.90 -12.29 -18.46
C GLY A 30 -2.57 -12.22 -16.97
N GLY A 31 -3.52 -12.45 -16.07
CA GLY A 31 -3.28 -12.45 -14.61
C GLY A 31 -4.27 -13.33 -13.82
N PRO A 32 -3.96 -13.64 -12.55
CA PRO A 32 -4.90 -14.34 -11.68
C PRO A 32 -6.15 -13.49 -11.45
N ALA A 33 -7.31 -14.12 -11.21
CA ALA A 33 -8.54 -13.36 -10.94
C ALA A 33 -8.50 -12.61 -9.60
N THR A 34 -7.58 -13.00 -8.71
CA THR A 34 -7.26 -12.27 -7.49
C THR A 34 -5.85 -12.59 -7.03
N THR A 35 -5.19 -11.59 -6.47
CA THR A 35 -3.86 -11.64 -5.85
C THR A 35 -3.91 -11.95 -4.35
N VAL A 36 -5.10 -11.94 -3.73
CA VAL A 36 -5.28 -12.32 -2.33
C VAL A 36 -4.86 -13.79 -2.14
N GLN A 37 -3.97 -14.05 -1.16
CA GLN A 37 -3.42 -15.39 -0.94
C GLN A 37 -4.48 -16.42 -0.51
N ARG A 38 -5.49 -16.03 0.29
CA ARG A 38 -6.57 -16.90 0.80
C ARG A 38 -8.00 -16.40 0.46
N PRO A 39 -8.37 -16.32 -0.83
CA PRO A 39 -9.58 -15.64 -1.26
C PRO A 39 -10.89 -16.37 -0.90
N SER A 40 -10.83 -17.64 -0.51
CA SER A 40 -12.00 -18.42 -0.08
C SER A 40 -12.46 -18.12 1.36
N VAL A 41 -11.61 -17.45 2.14
CA VAL A 41 -11.92 -17.06 3.53
C VAL A 41 -11.84 -15.55 3.74
N ALA A 42 -11.19 -14.81 2.85
CA ALA A 42 -11.12 -13.36 2.90
C ALA A 42 -12.49 -12.68 2.73
N LEU A 43 -12.60 -11.47 3.28
CA LEU A 43 -13.69 -10.54 3.01
C LEU A 43 -13.64 -10.08 1.53
N PRO A 44 -14.75 -9.56 0.97
CA PRO A 44 -14.77 -9.14 -0.42
C PRO A 44 -13.96 -7.84 -0.61
N ILE A 45 -13.22 -7.76 -1.71
CA ILE A 45 -12.69 -6.49 -2.22
C ILE A 45 -13.76 -5.89 -3.13
N VAL A 46 -14.14 -4.64 -2.87
CA VAL A 46 -14.99 -3.83 -3.75
C VAL A 46 -14.12 -2.74 -4.34
N SER A 47 -13.88 -2.78 -5.64
CA SER A 47 -12.95 -1.85 -6.30
C SER A 47 -13.63 -0.77 -7.14
N SER A 48 -14.95 -0.84 -7.34
CA SER A 48 -15.69 0.14 -8.14
C SER A 48 -17.19 0.12 -7.80
N MET A 49 -17.94 1.09 -8.34
CA MET A 49 -19.40 1.16 -8.21
C MET A 49 -20.09 -0.10 -8.80
N GLU A 50 -19.67 -0.53 -9.99
CA GLU A 50 -20.19 -1.76 -10.61
C GLU A 50 -19.92 -3.01 -9.75
N ASP A 51 -18.81 -2.99 -8.99
CA ASP A 51 -18.45 -4.08 -8.08
C ASP A 51 -19.31 -4.07 -6.81
N HIS A 52 -19.61 -2.89 -6.30
CA HIS A 52 -20.52 -2.68 -5.17
C HIS A 52 -21.95 -3.11 -5.51
N GLU A 53 -22.45 -2.78 -6.71
CA GLU A 53 -23.74 -3.25 -7.22
C GLU A 53 -23.80 -4.79 -7.25
N LYS A 54 -22.77 -5.45 -7.80
CA LYS A 54 -22.68 -6.92 -7.84
C LYS A 54 -22.65 -7.53 -6.43
N LEU A 55 -21.98 -6.88 -5.48
CA LEU A 55 -21.95 -7.32 -4.09
C LEU A 55 -23.37 -7.25 -3.48
N ASN A 56 -24.07 -6.14 -3.69
CA ASN A 56 -25.42 -5.93 -3.20
C ASN A 56 -26.45 -6.87 -3.83
N GLU A 57 -26.40 -7.07 -5.14
CA GLU A 57 -27.23 -8.07 -5.83
C GLU A 57 -27.06 -9.48 -5.23
N ALA A 58 -25.82 -9.86 -4.90
CA ALA A 58 -25.53 -11.14 -4.28
C ALA A 58 -26.01 -11.21 -2.82
N SER A 59 -25.88 -10.12 -2.05
CA SER A 59 -26.41 -10.01 -0.70
C SER A 59 -27.93 -10.14 -0.69
N LEU A 60 -28.64 -9.35 -1.50
CA LEU A 60 -30.10 -9.37 -1.59
C LEU A 60 -30.64 -10.72 -2.09
N ALA A 61 -30.02 -11.30 -3.12
CA ALA A 61 -30.42 -12.61 -3.65
C ALA A 61 -30.26 -13.76 -2.63
N SER A 62 -29.47 -13.56 -1.57
CA SER A 62 -29.27 -14.53 -0.48
C SER A 62 -30.02 -14.14 0.80
N GLY A 63 -31.01 -13.24 0.70
CA GLY A 63 -31.82 -12.77 1.84
C GLY A 63 -31.06 -11.86 2.81
N GLY A 64 -29.93 -11.28 2.38
CA GLY A 64 -29.22 -10.23 3.10
C GLY A 64 -29.89 -8.86 2.94
N GLN A 65 -29.23 -7.85 3.49
CA GLN A 65 -29.57 -6.45 3.32
C GLN A 65 -28.58 -5.78 2.36
N GLU A 66 -28.94 -4.60 1.90
CA GLU A 66 -28.00 -3.72 1.21
C GLU A 66 -26.83 -3.38 2.14
N ILE A 67 -25.62 -3.42 1.59
CA ILE A 67 -24.36 -3.12 2.23
C ILE A 67 -23.98 -1.70 1.80
N PRO A 68 -24.15 -0.70 2.67
CA PRO A 68 -23.82 0.68 2.33
C PRO A 68 -22.29 0.86 2.23
N PHE A 69 -21.87 1.89 1.51
CA PHE A 69 -20.49 2.36 1.56
C PHE A 69 -20.14 2.85 2.98
N SER A 70 -18.86 2.80 3.32
CA SER A 70 -18.37 3.51 4.49
C SER A 70 -18.56 5.02 4.34
N GLU A 71 -18.59 5.74 5.46
CA GLU A 71 -18.75 7.20 5.46
C GLU A 71 -17.62 7.87 4.67
N SER A 72 -16.37 7.44 4.90
CA SER A 72 -15.20 7.94 4.18
C SER A 72 -15.27 7.70 2.67
N THR A 73 -15.74 6.52 2.24
CA THR A 73 -15.90 6.22 0.81
C THR A 73 -16.98 7.07 0.17
N SER A 74 -18.12 7.25 0.85
CA SER A 74 -19.21 8.08 0.36
C SER A 74 -18.76 9.52 0.17
N ALA A 75 -18.06 10.08 1.18
CA ALA A 75 -17.49 11.43 1.10
C ALA A 75 -16.47 11.56 -0.03
N THR A 76 -15.62 10.55 -0.25
CA THR A 76 -14.60 10.61 -1.30
C THR A 76 -15.22 10.53 -2.69
N ILE A 77 -16.26 9.71 -2.88
CA ILE A 77 -17.01 9.66 -4.15
C ILE A 77 -17.64 11.02 -4.44
N GLU A 78 -18.22 11.68 -3.44
CA GLU A 78 -18.78 13.03 -3.58
C GLU A 78 -17.71 14.06 -3.95
N MET A 79 -16.57 14.08 -3.23
CA MET A 79 -15.44 14.96 -3.53
C MET A 79 -14.88 14.73 -4.94
N MET A 80 -14.81 13.48 -5.40
CA MET A 80 -14.31 13.16 -6.73
C MET A 80 -15.24 13.57 -7.86
N GLN A 81 -16.51 13.86 -7.55
CA GLN A 81 -17.45 14.42 -8.51
C GLN A 81 -17.41 15.95 -8.55
N GLU A 82 -16.64 16.59 -7.65
CA GLU A 82 -16.42 18.03 -7.70
C GLU A 82 -15.64 18.41 -8.98
N PRO A 83 -16.13 19.37 -9.78
CA PRO A 83 -15.50 19.74 -11.05
C PRO A 83 -14.03 20.16 -10.91
N GLU A 84 -13.67 20.81 -9.80
CA GLU A 84 -12.32 21.26 -9.50
C GLU A 84 -11.34 20.08 -9.40
N ILE A 85 -11.70 19.04 -8.64
CA ILE A 85 -10.88 17.84 -8.47
C ILE A 85 -10.71 17.10 -9.80
N CYS A 86 -11.76 17.00 -10.60
CA CYS A 86 -11.71 16.38 -11.92
C CYS A 86 -10.74 17.12 -12.86
N VAL A 87 -10.84 18.45 -12.90
CA VAL A 87 -9.96 19.30 -13.70
C VAL A 87 -8.51 19.19 -13.24
N ASP A 88 -8.26 19.15 -11.94
CA ASP A 88 -6.92 18.97 -11.37
C ASP A 88 -6.37 17.57 -11.63
N ALA A 89 -7.21 16.54 -11.72
CA ALA A 89 -6.80 15.21 -12.18
C ALA A 89 -6.62 15.12 -13.71
N GLY A 90 -7.03 16.16 -14.46
CA GLY A 90 -6.99 16.17 -15.92
C GLY A 90 -8.05 15.29 -16.57
N MET A 91 -9.17 15.03 -15.88
CA MET A 91 -10.26 14.16 -16.33
C MET A 91 -11.58 14.94 -16.45
N ASP A 92 -12.48 14.42 -17.29
CA ASP A 92 -13.85 14.92 -17.35
C ASP A 92 -14.65 14.36 -16.15
N PRO A 93 -15.47 15.17 -15.45
CA PRO A 93 -16.29 14.70 -14.33
C PRO A 93 -17.15 13.47 -14.65
N ASP A 94 -17.60 13.33 -15.89
CA ASP A 94 -18.44 12.19 -16.31
C ASP A 94 -17.63 10.89 -16.47
N THR A 95 -16.30 10.99 -16.53
CA THR A 95 -15.39 9.85 -16.83
C THR A 95 -14.49 9.45 -15.66
N VAL A 96 -14.29 10.34 -14.67
CA VAL A 96 -13.33 10.13 -13.58
C VAL A 96 -13.62 8.86 -12.77
N VAL A 97 -14.89 8.62 -12.46
CA VAL A 97 -15.34 7.45 -11.68
C VAL A 97 -15.11 6.16 -12.46
N ASP A 98 -15.33 6.19 -13.78
CA ASP A 98 -15.16 5.03 -14.65
C ASP A 98 -13.68 4.70 -14.87
N GLU A 99 -12.85 5.71 -15.18
CA GLU A 99 -11.41 5.50 -15.39
C GLU A 99 -10.71 5.07 -14.09
N LEU A 100 -11.02 5.72 -12.97
CA LEU A 100 -10.50 5.31 -11.67
C LEU A 100 -11.04 3.94 -11.27
N GLY A 101 -12.34 3.67 -11.43
CA GLY A 101 -12.93 2.36 -11.15
C GLY A 101 -12.28 1.24 -11.95
N ALA A 102 -11.92 1.49 -13.22
CA ALA A 102 -11.16 0.55 -14.04
C ALA A 102 -9.74 0.31 -13.52
N LEU A 103 -9.04 1.36 -13.08
CA LEU A 103 -7.72 1.27 -12.46
C LEU A 103 -7.75 0.49 -11.14
N LEU A 104 -8.67 0.85 -10.24
CA LEU A 104 -8.82 0.18 -8.94
C LEU A 104 -9.18 -1.30 -9.14
N ASN A 105 -10.07 -1.61 -10.09
CA ASN A 105 -10.43 -3.00 -10.41
C ASN A 105 -9.27 -3.77 -11.07
N LYS A 106 -8.42 -3.11 -11.88
CA LYS A 106 -7.22 -3.73 -12.46
C LYS A 106 -6.25 -4.20 -11.38
N TYR A 107 -6.05 -3.40 -10.33
CA TYR A 107 -5.12 -3.70 -9.25
C TYR A 107 -5.78 -4.36 -8.03
N GLU A 108 -7.11 -4.53 -8.02
CA GLU A 108 -7.89 -4.94 -6.85
C GLU A 108 -7.69 -4.02 -5.64
N VAL A 109 -7.59 -2.71 -5.88
CA VAL A 109 -7.56 -1.71 -4.81
C VAL A 109 -8.96 -1.61 -4.21
N PRO A 110 -9.16 -1.77 -2.89
CA PRO A 110 -10.44 -1.48 -2.27
C PRO A 110 -10.80 0.00 -2.45
N ILE A 111 -12.05 0.29 -2.81
CA ILE A 111 -12.54 1.66 -3.03
C ILE A 111 -12.39 2.53 -1.78
N GLY A 112 -12.35 1.91 -0.60
CA GLY A 112 -12.07 2.56 0.67
C GLY A 112 -10.70 3.23 0.77
N LEU A 113 -9.71 2.80 -0.02
CA LEU A 113 -8.37 3.39 -0.03
C LEU A 113 -8.24 4.63 -0.92
N MET A 114 -9.31 4.99 -1.63
CA MET A 114 -9.33 6.14 -2.52
C MET A 114 -9.09 7.45 -1.78
N ASN A 115 -9.65 7.60 -0.57
CA ASN A 115 -9.45 8.79 0.27
C ASN A 115 -7.97 8.96 0.66
N LYS A 116 -7.25 7.84 0.87
CA LYS A 116 -5.83 7.85 1.22
C LYS A 116 -4.98 8.32 0.06
N LEU A 117 -5.30 7.87 -1.15
CA LEU A 117 -4.63 8.33 -2.36
C LEU A 117 -4.82 9.84 -2.61
N MET A 118 -5.98 10.40 -2.24
CA MET A 118 -6.22 11.85 -2.39
C MET A 118 -5.30 12.71 -1.50
N MET A 119 -4.76 12.18 -0.40
CA MET A 119 -3.79 12.89 0.45
C MET A 119 -2.51 13.26 -0.32
N LEU A 120 -2.18 12.54 -1.39
CA LEU A 120 -1.01 12.82 -2.22
C LEU A 120 -1.12 14.18 -2.93
N SER A 121 -2.34 14.70 -3.11
CA SER A 121 -2.57 16.02 -3.70
C SER A 121 -2.16 17.19 -2.80
N GLU A 122 -1.99 16.95 -1.50
CA GLU A 122 -1.57 17.97 -0.53
C GLU A 122 -0.08 18.31 -0.64
N PHE A 123 0.71 17.44 -1.28
CA PHE A 123 2.15 17.64 -1.44
C PHE A 123 2.46 18.45 -2.70
N GLU A 124 3.46 19.32 -2.60
CA GLU A 124 3.94 20.10 -3.74
C GLU A 124 4.76 19.22 -4.69
N VAL A 125 5.50 18.24 -4.14
CA VAL A 125 6.33 17.31 -4.91
C VAL A 125 6.18 15.89 -4.39
N LEU A 126 5.99 14.96 -5.33
CA LEU A 126 6.13 13.53 -5.10
C LEU A 126 7.51 13.10 -5.64
N GLU A 127 8.48 12.87 -4.75
CA GLU A 127 9.88 12.60 -5.11
C GLU A 127 10.25 11.12 -4.97
N PHE A 128 10.70 10.53 -6.07
CA PHE A 128 11.20 9.17 -6.16
C PHE A 128 12.72 9.18 -6.28
N MET A 129 13.41 8.65 -5.29
CA MET A 129 14.86 8.43 -5.28
C MET A 129 15.13 6.97 -5.63
N ILE A 130 15.78 6.73 -6.77
CA ILE A 130 16.06 5.39 -7.27
C ILE A 130 17.54 5.07 -7.08
N ASP A 131 17.83 4.01 -6.32
CA ASP A 131 19.14 3.38 -6.30
C ASP A 131 19.45 2.80 -7.67
N ASP A 132 20.53 3.30 -8.26
CA ASP A 132 21.10 2.84 -9.51
C ASP A 132 22.54 2.38 -9.34
N SER A 133 22.89 1.87 -8.15
CA SER A 133 24.19 1.27 -7.83
C SER A 133 24.43 -0.06 -8.55
N GLY A 134 25.68 -0.54 -8.57
CA GLY A 134 26.00 -1.81 -9.23
C GLY A 134 25.26 -3.04 -8.67
N SER A 135 24.87 -3.03 -7.38
CA SER A 135 24.13 -4.14 -6.75
C SER A 135 22.74 -4.34 -7.35
N MET A 136 22.15 -3.30 -7.94
CA MET A 136 20.84 -3.41 -8.60
C MET A 136 20.85 -4.33 -9.84
N THR A 137 22.03 -4.77 -10.30
CA THR A 137 22.16 -5.81 -11.33
C THR A 137 21.93 -7.23 -10.83
N LEU A 138 21.92 -7.43 -9.51
CA LEU A 138 21.65 -8.73 -8.90
C LEU A 138 20.21 -9.18 -9.15
N ASN A 139 19.98 -10.48 -9.07
CA ASN A 139 18.64 -11.04 -9.18
C ASN A 139 17.84 -10.77 -7.89
N THR A 140 16.53 -10.76 -8.06
CA THR A 140 15.52 -10.72 -7.01
C THR A 140 14.77 -12.06 -7.05
N ASP A 141 13.95 -12.35 -6.03
CA ASP A 141 13.05 -13.50 -6.04
C ASP A 141 11.81 -13.28 -6.92
N SER A 142 11.62 -12.04 -7.41
CA SER A 142 10.53 -11.68 -8.32
C SER A 142 10.74 -12.20 -9.74
N VAL A 143 9.63 -12.51 -10.40
CA VAL A 143 9.59 -12.97 -11.78
C VAL A 143 8.70 -12.07 -12.63
N ASP A 144 9.00 -11.96 -13.92
CA ASP A 144 8.15 -11.23 -14.85
C ASP A 144 6.88 -12.02 -15.22
N ARG A 145 6.06 -11.43 -16.09
CA ARG A 145 4.81 -12.08 -16.57
C ARG A 145 5.05 -13.39 -17.32
N GLN A 146 6.26 -13.64 -17.79
CA GLN A 146 6.67 -14.87 -18.46
C GLN A 146 7.34 -15.85 -17.50
N GLY A 147 7.39 -15.53 -16.19
CA GLY A 147 8.04 -16.35 -15.16
C GLY A 147 9.56 -16.28 -15.21
N ARG A 148 10.15 -15.29 -15.88
CA ARG A 148 11.61 -15.13 -15.94
C ARG A 148 12.08 -14.35 -14.71
N PRO A 149 13.19 -14.74 -14.07
CA PRO A 149 13.79 -13.98 -12.99
C PRO A 149 14.07 -12.53 -13.39
N GLN A 150 13.78 -11.60 -12.50
CA GLN A 150 14.11 -10.19 -12.68
C GLN A 150 15.42 -9.83 -11.97
N THR A 151 16.05 -8.75 -12.42
CA THR A 151 17.05 -8.04 -11.62
C THR A 151 16.35 -7.01 -10.74
N ARG A 152 16.98 -6.62 -9.63
CA ARG A 152 16.48 -5.59 -8.71
C ARG A 152 16.15 -4.29 -9.44
N TRP A 153 16.98 -3.93 -10.43
CA TRP A 153 16.76 -2.82 -11.34
C TRP A 153 15.48 -2.95 -12.19
N THR A 154 15.22 -4.13 -12.72
CA THR A 154 14.04 -4.40 -13.56
C THR A 154 12.77 -4.39 -12.71
N GLU A 155 12.84 -4.94 -11.51
CA GLU A 155 11.74 -4.92 -10.56
C GLU A 155 11.42 -3.49 -10.12
N ALA A 156 12.43 -2.71 -9.70
CA ALA A 156 12.26 -1.30 -9.33
C ALA A 156 11.62 -0.50 -10.47
N GLN A 157 12.01 -0.77 -11.73
CA GLN A 157 11.37 -0.17 -12.90
C GLN A 157 9.88 -0.52 -12.98
N GLY A 158 9.54 -1.81 -12.82
CA GLY A 158 8.18 -2.30 -12.84
C GLY A 158 7.31 -1.66 -11.77
N ARG A 159 7.78 -1.71 -10.51
CA ARG A 159 7.10 -1.11 -9.35
C ARG A 159 6.88 0.39 -9.54
N LEU A 160 7.92 1.12 -9.96
CA LEU A 160 7.81 2.56 -10.25
C LEU A 160 6.74 2.84 -11.31
N LYS A 161 6.67 2.06 -12.39
CA LYS A 161 5.64 2.26 -13.42
C LYS A 161 4.23 1.97 -12.90
N GLU A 162 4.05 0.95 -12.07
CA GLU A 162 2.77 0.65 -11.44
C GLU A 162 2.33 1.79 -10.50
N MET A 163 3.25 2.32 -9.70
CA MET A 163 2.99 3.50 -8.85
C MET A 163 2.63 4.73 -9.68
N ILE A 164 3.36 5.02 -10.75
CA ILE A 164 3.06 6.15 -11.65
C ILE A 164 1.70 5.98 -12.33
N GLU A 165 1.29 4.76 -12.68
CA GLU A 165 -0.03 4.50 -13.25
C GLU A 165 -1.15 4.87 -12.29
N VAL A 166 -1.01 4.53 -11.00
CA VAL A 166 -1.96 4.97 -9.96
C VAL A 166 -1.91 6.49 -9.78
N LEU A 167 -0.71 7.07 -9.65
CA LEU A 167 -0.51 8.51 -9.47
C LEU A 167 -1.08 9.34 -10.63
N ALA A 168 -1.06 8.80 -11.85
CA ALA A 168 -1.62 9.48 -13.02
C ALA A 168 -3.13 9.69 -12.94
N HIS A 169 -3.86 8.99 -12.07
CA HIS A 169 -5.31 9.14 -11.89
C HIS A 169 -5.69 9.98 -10.66
N VAL A 170 -4.73 10.44 -9.86
CA VAL A 170 -4.98 11.35 -8.73
C VAL A 170 -4.45 12.75 -9.02
N PRO A 171 -5.04 13.81 -8.46
CA PRO A 171 -4.46 15.15 -8.53
C PRO A 171 -3.04 15.14 -7.94
N PHE A 172 -2.10 15.75 -8.65
CA PHE A 172 -0.75 15.99 -8.17
C PHE A 172 -0.18 17.25 -8.83
N ASN A 173 0.73 17.92 -8.13
CA ASN A 173 1.42 19.10 -8.65
C ASN A 173 2.61 18.69 -9.53
N GLN A 174 3.58 18.01 -8.93
CA GLN A 174 4.79 17.57 -9.59
C GLN A 174 5.22 16.19 -9.11
N ILE A 175 5.62 15.33 -10.05
CA ILE A 175 6.37 14.11 -9.75
C ILE A 175 7.81 14.31 -10.23
N VAL A 176 8.77 13.97 -9.37
CA VAL A 176 10.20 14.06 -9.66
C VAL A 176 10.84 12.70 -9.40
N ILE A 177 11.55 12.15 -10.38
CA ILE A 177 12.34 10.93 -10.22
C ILE A 177 13.81 11.28 -10.40
N VAL A 178 14.61 10.94 -9.40
CA VAL A 178 16.05 11.19 -9.33
C VAL A 178 16.79 9.90 -9.03
N PHE A 179 18.07 9.87 -9.38
CA PHE A 179 18.91 8.68 -9.20
C PHE A 179 20.09 8.99 -8.27
N LEU A 180 20.67 7.95 -7.64
CA LEU A 180 21.75 8.13 -6.68
C LEU A 180 23.07 8.53 -7.35
N ASN A 181 23.46 7.83 -8.42
CA ASN A 181 24.80 7.95 -9.02
C ASN A 181 24.87 8.89 -10.23
N ARG A 182 23.73 9.36 -10.74
CA ARG A 182 23.66 10.19 -11.96
C ARG A 182 22.76 11.41 -11.83
N THR A 183 22.93 12.31 -12.79
CA THR A 183 22.25 13.61 -12.85
C THR A 183 20.96 13.58 -13.68
N ASP A 184 20.57 12.42 -14.21
CA ASP A 184 19.28 12.26 -14.88
C ASP A 184 18.15 12.65 -13.89
N VAL A 185 17.20 13.46 -14.36
CA VAL A 185 16.00 13.85 -13.61
C VAL A 185 14.80 13.71 -14.53
N ILE A 186 13.80 12.95 -14.11
CA ILE A 186 12.50 12.90 -14.77
C ILE A 186 11.57 13.82 -14.00
N SER A 187 10.99 14.80 -14.66
CA SER A 187 9.93 15.63 -14.08
C SER A 187 8.65 15.48 -14.89
N LEU A 188 7.57 15.22 -14.16
CA LEU A 188 6.21 15.15 -14.69
C LEU A 188 5.40 16.21 -13.97
N GLN A 189 4.61 16.96 -14.73
CA GLN A 189 3.66 17.93 -14.22
C GLN A 189 2.30 17.58 -14.79
N ARG A 190 1.26 17.73 -13.97
CA ARG A 190 -0.11 17.46 -14.36
C ARG A 190 -0.52 18.34 -15.54
N ASN A 191 -0.40 19.67 -15.43
CA ASN A 191 -0.67 20.64 -16.51
C ASN A 191 -1.92 20.32 -17.34
N LYS A 192 -3.02 19.90 -16.68
CA LYS A 192 -4.30 19.48 -17.30
C LYS A 192 -4.20 18.32 -18.29
N ARG A 193 -3.13 17.52 -18.23
CA ARG A 193 -2.96 16.32 -19.03
C ARG A 193 -3.77 15.18 -18.42
N ASP A 194 -4.46 14.45 -19.29
CA ASP A 194 -5.19 13.25 -18.90
C ASP A 194 -4.23 12.14 -18.43
N PRO A 195 -4.73 11.17 -17.62
CA PRO A 195 -3.92 10.07 -17.10
C PRO A 195 -3.17 9.31 -18.18
N LYS A 196 -3.79 8.99 -19.33
CA LYS A 196 -3.17 8.19 -20.40
C LYS A 196 -1.98 8.92 -21.00
N THR A 197 -2.10 10.23 -21.23
CA THR A 197 -1.01 11.08 -21.72
C THR A 197 0.13 11.18 -20.70
N ILE A 198 -0.16 11.28 -19.39
CA ILE A 198 0.87 11.26 -18.33
C ILE A 198 1.60 9.92 -18.31
N ILE A 199 0.87 8.81 -18.32
CA ILE A 199 1.42 7.44 -18.28
C ILE A 199 2.33 7.18 -19.47
N ALA A 200 1.92 7.55 -20.68
CA ALA A 200 2.71 7.32 -21.89
C ALA A 200 4.06 8.07 -21.85
N ASP A 201 4.05 9.34 -21.47
CA ASP A 201 5.26 10.18 -21.33
C ASP A 201 6.16 9.68 -20.20
N ALA A 202 5.57 9.34 -19.04
CA ALA A 202 6.31 8.79 -17.92
C ALA A 202 7.00 7.47 -18.29
N ASN A 203 6.27 6.53 -18.90
CA ASN A 203 6.82 5.26 -19.34
C ASN A 203 7.96 5.45 -20.34
N GLN A 204 7.80 6.34 -21.33
CA GLN A 204 8.85 6.64 -22.29
C GLN A 204 10.13 7.17 -21.60
N LYS A 205 9.99 8.13 -20.69
CA LYS A 205 11.13 8.72 -19.95
C LYS A 205 11.78 7.71 -19.02
N ILE A 206 10.99 6.94 -18.28
CA ILE A 206 11.46 5.87 -17.39
C ILE A 206 12.22 4.82 -18.21
N ASP A 207 11.63 4.30 -19.29
CA ASP A 207 12.29 3.32 -20.17
C ASP A 207 13.60 3.84 -20.73
N SER A 208 13.63 5.09 -21.18
CA SER A 208 14.86 5.70 -21.69
C SER A 208 15.97 5.74 -20.64
N VAL A 209 15.67 6.12 -19.40
CA VAL A 209 16.69 6.22 -18.35
C VAL A 209 17.10 4.85 -17.82
N PHE A 210 16.15 3.91 -17.70
CA PHE A 210 16.41 2.56 -17.23
C PHE A 210 17.20 1.70 -18.23
N SER A 211 17.11 2.01 -19.53
CA SER A 211 17.91 1.32 -20.57
C SER A 211 19.43 1.46 -20.41
N LYS A 212 19.91 2.47 -19.66
CA LYS A 212 21.36 2.68 -19.41
C LYS A 212 21.95 1.64 -18.43
N GLY A 213 21.11 0.94 -17.67
CA GLY A 213 21.52 0.05 -16.59
C GLY A 213 22.04 0.79 -15.35
N PRO A 214 22.10 0.12 -14.19
CA PRO A 214 22.62 0.70 -12.97
C PRO A 214 24.15 0.48 -12.86
N SER A 215 24.85 1.42 -12.21
CA SER A 215 26.29 1.39 -11.97
C SER A 215 26.69 2.36 -10.86
N GLY A 216 27.79 2.09 -10.16
CA GLY A 216 28.32 2.98 -9.13
C GLY A 216 28.16 2.41 -7.74
N THR A 217 28.10 3.29 -6.75
CA THR A 217 28.01 2.96 -5.32
C THR A 217 26.63 3.34 -4.77
N THR A 218 26.41 3.30 -3.45
CA THR A 218 25.09 3.57 -2.84
C THR A 218 25.14 4.85 -2.00
N PRO A 219 25.23 6.06 -2.59
CA PRO A 219 25.30 7.33 -1.86
C PRO A 219 23.92 7.78 -1.34
N ALA A 220 23.22 6.88 -0.63
CA ALA A 220 21.87 7.14 -0.14
C ALA A 220 21.83 8.25 0.92
N LEU A 221 22.81 8.29 1.84
CA LEU A 221 22.91 9.34 2.84
C LEU A 221 23.00 10.72 2.17
N GLU A 222 23.92 10.88 1.22
CA GLU A 222 24.12 12.15 0.53
C GLU A 222 22.87 12.58 -0.24
N LYS A 223 22.17 11.62 -0.87
CA LYS A 223 20.94 11.92 -1.62
C LYS A 223 19.80 12.32 -0.70
N ILE A 224 19.54 11.55 0.36
CA ILE A 224 18.48 11.82 1.33
C ILE A 224 18.75 13.15 2.02
N GLN A 225 19.98 13.39 2.48
CA GLN A 225 20.36 14.67 3.09
C GLN A 225 20.15 15.83 2.13
N LYS A 226 20.55 15.70 0.86
CA LYS A 226 20.34 16.74 -0.16
C LYS A 226 18.86 17.02 -0.38
N SER A 227 18.02 15.99 -0.44
CA SER A 227 16.58 16.16 -0.62
C SER A 227 15.89 16.81 0.59
N LEU A 228 16.24 16.40 1.80
CA LEU A 228 15.68 16.96 3.04
C LEU A 228 16.11 18.42 3.27
N THR A 229 17.32 18.79 2.84
CA THR A 229 17.87 20.14 3.06
C THR A 229 17.69 21.10 1.90
N GLY A 230 17.39 20.61 0.70
CA GLY A 230 17.30 21.42 -0.52
C GLY A 230 16.15 22.43 -0.52
N ASN A 231 14.99 22.04 0.00
CA ASN A 231 13.77 22.87 0.01
C ASN A 231 12.99 22.71 1.33
N PRO A 232 13.48 23.24 2.46
CA PRO A 232 12.90 22.97 3.78
C PRO A 232 11.50 23.56 4.00
N SER A 233 11.05 24.47 3.14
CA SER A 233 9.69 25.04 3.18
C SER A 233 8.68 24.26 2.35
N MET A 234 9.13 23.32 1.50
CA MET A 234 8.23 22.60 0.61
C MET A 234 7.65 21.36 1.28
N SER A 235 6.42 21.03 0.90
CA SER A 235 5.79 19.75 1.26
C SER A 235 6.17 18.69 0.23
N ILE A 236 6.94 17.68 0.64
CA ILE A 236 7.52 16.67 -0.27
C ILE A 236 7.32 15.27 0.29
N ALA A 237 6.50 14.47 -0.39
CA ALA A 237 6.42 13.03 -0.14
C ALA A 237 7.57 12.31 -0.85
N ARG A 238 8.31 11.46 -0.14
CA ARG A 238 9.53 10.83 -0.66
C ARG A 238 9.43 9.31 -0.66
N TRP A 239 9.89 8.69 -1.75
CA TRP A 239 10.10 7.25 -1.85
C TRP A 239 11.55 6.95 -2.19
N PHE A 240 12.19 6.05 -1.46
CA PHE A 240 13.54 5.58 -1.74
C PHE A 240 13.50 4.10 -2.13
N PHE A 241 13.82 3.82 -3.38
CA PHE A 241 14.05 2.47 -3.87
C PHE A 241 15.50 2.13 -3.64
N GLY A 242 15.81 1.16 -2.79
CA GLY A 242 17.18 0.76 -2.51
C GLY A 242 17.32 -0.71 -2.21
N ASP A 243 18.51 -1.26 -2.45
CA ASP A 243 18.76 -2.69 -2.31
C ASP A 243 19.87 -3.05 -1.34
N GLY A 244 20.37 -2.09 -0.56
CA GLY A 244 21.32 -2.42 0.48
C GLY A 244 21.91 -1.28 1.26
N VAL A 245 23.15 -1.48 1.68
CA VAL A 245 23.84 -0.68 2.69
C VAL A 245 24.37 0.62 2.08
N PRO A 246 24.06 1.80 2.65
CA PRO A 246 24.57 3.07 2.17
C PRO A 246 26.10 3.17 2.27
N ASN A 247 26.71 4.00 1.42
CA ASN A 247 28.11 4.38 1.52
C ASN A 247 28.43 4.89 2.93
N GLY A 248 29.44 4.30 3.57
CA GLY A 248 29.77 4.58 4.98
C GLY A 248 29.16 3.59 5.98
N GLY A 249 28.38 2.61 5.50
CA GLY A 249 27.88 1.50 6.31
C GLY A 249 26.99 1.95 7.47
N ILE A 250 27.18 1.32 8.63
CA ILE A 250 26.40 1.58 9.85
C ILE A 250 26.39 3.07 10.25
N MET A 251 27.48 3.80 10.02
CA MET A 251 27.53 5.22 10.36
C MET A 251 26.57 6.05 9.49
N ALA A 252 26.44 5.69 8.21
CA ALA A 252 25.51 6.35 7.31
C ALA A 252 24.06 5.98 7.60
N GLN A 253 23.78 4.71 7.93
CA GLN A 253 22.46 4.26 8.38
C GLN A 253 21.98 5.07 9.58
N LYS A 254 22.81 5.17 10.64
CA LYS A 254 22.50 5.97 11.84
C LYS A 254 22.26 7.44 11.53
N GLU A 255 23.03 8.00 10.61
CA GLU A 255 22.88 9.38 10.21
C GLU A 255 21.59 9.61 9.42
N ILE A 256 21.21 8.70 8.53
CA ILE A 256 19.90 8.74 7.83
C ILE A 256 18.77 8.71 8.85
N THR A 257 18.77 7.77 9.79
CA THR A 257 17.76 7.69 10.86
C THR A 257 17.72 8.99 11.66
N ARG A 258 18.89 9.54 12.05
CA ARG A 258 18.96 10.82 12.76
C ARG A 258 18.34 11.97 11.94
N LEU A 259 18.64 12.04 10.65
CA LEU A 259 18.06 13.06 9.76
C LEU A 259 16.55 12.94 9.69
N LEU A 260 16.02 11.71 9.57
CA LEU A 260 14.57 11.48 9.53
C LEU A 260 13.90 11.84 10.86
N VAL A 261 14.45 11.43 11.99
CA VAL A 261 13.90 11.76 13.32
C VAL A 261 13.90 13.27 13.57
N GLN A 262 14.93 13.99 13.09
CA GLN A 262 15.12 15.42 13.38
C GLN A 262 14.60 16.35 12.29
N ARG A 263 14.01 15.83 11.20
CA ARG A 263 13.55 16.67 10.09
C ARG A 263 12.40 17.60 10.52
N PRO A 264 12.34 18.82 9.99
CA PRO A 264 11.21 19.71 10.26
C PRO A 264 9.94 19.17 9.58
N ASN A 265 8.79 19.35 10.24
CA ASN A 265 7.46 19.04 9.72
C ASN A 265 7.37 17.63 9.08
N PRO A 266 7.57 16.54 9.85
CA PRO A 266 7.64 15.19 9.30
C PRO A 266 6.36 14.77 8.55
N ALA A 267 5.19 15.25 8.96
CA ALA A 267 3.92 15.03 8.26
C ALA A 267 3.88 15.61 6.83
N GLN A 268 4.58 16.72 6.60
CA GLN A 268 4.71 17.36 5.29
C GLN A 268 5.94 16.85 4.53
N ASN A 269 6.74 15.98 5.15
CA ASN A 269 7.93 15.40 4.58
C ASN A 269 8.00 13.89 4.89
N PRO A 270 6.97 13.10 4.55
CA PRO A 270 6.98 11.67 4.80
C PRO A 270 8.04 10.98 3.94
N MET A 271 8.54 9.84 4.44
CA MET A 271 9.54 9.03 3.77
C MET A 271 9.08 7.58 3.73
N THR A 272 9.01 6.99 2.54
CA THR A 272 8.79 5.55 2.39
C THR A 272 10.04 4.91 1.80
N PHE A 273 10.57 3.93 2.50
CA PHE A 273 11.59 3.03 2.00
C PHE A 273 10.94 1.89 1.23
N ILE A 274 11.53 1.53 0.09
CA ILE A 274 11.08 0.45 -0.78
C ILE A 274 12.26 -0.47 -1.00
N SER A 275 12.27 -1.58 -0.27
CA SER A 275 13.32 -2.59 -0.37
C SER A 275 13.24 -3.26 -1.74
N CYS A 276 14.38 -3.29 -2.44
CA CYS A 276 14.55 -3.87 -3.76
C CYS A 276 15.46 -5.11 -3.71
N THR A 277 15.55 -5.79 -2.57
CA THR A 277 16.41 -6.96 -2.35
C THR A 277 15.69 -7.99 -1.51
N ASN A 278 16.06 -9.25 -1.71
CA ASN A 278 15.63 -10.39 -0.90
C ASN A 278 16.70 -10.77 0.17
N GLU A 279 17.61 -9.85 0.45
CA GLU A 279 18.66 -9.97 1.48
C GLU A 279 18.30 -9.03 2.64
N ASP A 280 17.48 -9.52 3.57
CA ASP A 280 16.91 -8.75 4.69
C ASP A 280 17.98 -7.97 5.48
N ASP A 281 19.15 -8.58 5.70
CA ASP A 281 20.25 -7.98 6.47
C ASP A 281 20.82 -6.71 5.82
N GLN A 282 20.68 -6.55 4.50
CA GLN A 282 21.15 -5.36 3.79
C GLN A 282 20.20 -4.16 3.93
N VAL A 283 18.93 -4.42 4.27
CA VAL A 283 17.86 -3.40 4.32
C VAL A 283 17.20 -3.27 5.69
N GLU A 284 17.57 -4.10 6.67
CA GLU A 284 17.08 -4.04 8.05
C GLU A 284 17.17 -2.62 8.65
N TRP A 285 18.20 -1.86 8.27
CA TRP A 285 18.36 -0.47 8.72
C TRP A 285 17.20 0.46 8.29
N MET A 286 16.49 0.13 7.21
CA MET A 286 15.31 0.87 6.75
C MET A 286 14.13 0.61 7.68
N LYS A 287 13.94 -0.63 8.15
CA LYS A 287 12.98 -1.00 9.19
C LYS A 287 13.31 -0.34 10.52
N ASP A 288 14.59 -0.37 10.92
CA ASP A 288 15.06 0.37 12.11
C ASP A 288 14.74 1.89 12.00
N ALA A 289 14.85 2.46 10.80
CA ALA A 289 14.56 3.87 10.56
C ALA A 289 13.06 4.18 10.60
N GLU A 290 12.22 3.29 10.06
CA GLU A 290 10.75 3.34 10.18
C GLU A 290 10.32 3.31 11.65
N GLU A 291 10.79 2.33 12.43
CA GLU A 291 10.43 2.21 13.84
C GLU A 291 10.80 3.46 14.66
N ALA A 292 11.91 4.12 14.28
CA ALA A 292 12.43 5.28 14.99
C ALA A 292 11.80 6.61 14.55
N ALA A 293 11.49 6.78 13.27
CA ALA A 293 11.13 8.08 12.70
C ALA A 293 9.62 8.19 12.44
N PRO A 294 8.96 9.26 12.92
CA PRO A 294 7.54 9.46 12.61
C PRO A 294 7.35 9.74 11.11
N TYR A 295 6.19 9.35 10.58
CA TYR A 295 5.86 9.48 9.15
C TYR A 295 6.94 8.86 8.25
N CYS A 296 7.43 7.70 8.66
CA CYS A 296 8.36 6.89 7.91
C CYS A 296 7.73 5.50 7.78
N SER A 297 7.80 4.90 6.61
CA SER A 297 7.35 3.52 6.41
C SER A 297 8.39 2.75 5.61
N GLU A 298 8.43 1.44 5.77
CA GLU A 298 9.18 0.51 4.94
C GLU A 298 8.17 -0.34 4.14
N SER A 299 8.57 -0.84 2.98
CA SER A 299 7.69 -1.65 2.15
C SER A 299 8.52 -2.59 1.31
N ASP A 300 8.42 -3.86 1.64
CA ASP A 300 9.08 -4.94 0.92
C ASP A 300 8.36 -5.27 -0.40
N ASP A 301 8.71 -6.37 -1.06
CA ASP A 301 7.94 -6.89 -2.17
C ASP A 301 6.54 -7.40 -1.73
N PHE A 302 5.61 -7.46 -2.68
CA PHE A 302 4.21 -7.82 -2.39
C PHE A 302 4.06 -9.18 -1.70
N ARG A 303 4.87 -10.16 -2.07
CA ARG A 303 4.70 -11.54 -1.60
C ARG A 303 5.04 -11.67 -0.13
N ASP A 304 6.16 -11.10 0.28
CA ASP A 304 6.65 -11.17 1.65
C ASP A 304 5.79 -10.31 2.56
N GLU A 305 5.46 -9.09 2.13
CA GLU A 305 4.51 -8.22 2.80
C GLU A 305 3.12 -8.89 2.95
N ALA A 306 2.60 -9.53 1.91
CA ALA A 306 1.32 -10.25 2.00
C ALA A 306 1.36 -11.44 2.97
N ALA A 307 2.51 -12.08 3.13
CA ALA A 307 2.69 -13.17 4.09
C ALA A 307 2.76 -12.64 5.53
N GLU A 308 3.46 -11.52 5.75
CA GLU A 308 3.52 -10.78 7.01
C GLU A 308 2.14 -10.29 7.44
N VAL A 309 1.44 -9.57 6.57
CA VAL A 309 0.07 -9.11 6.82
C VAL A 309 -0.87 -10.29 7.06
N MET A 310 -0.71 -11.42 6.36
CA MET A 310 -1.54 -12.61 6.65
C MET A 310 -1.27 -13.20 8.04
N ARG A 311 -0.01 -13.19 8.50
CA ARG A 311 0.39 -13.65 9.83
C ARG A 311 -0.12 -12.69 10.91
N ASP A 312 -0.17 -11.40 10.63
CA ASP A 312 -0.45 -10.35 11.60
C ASP A 312 -1.94 -9.98 11.65
N GLN A 313 -2.60 -9.86 10.50
CA GLN A 313 -4.03 -9.51 10.39
C GLN A 313 -4.95 -10.72 10.19
N GLY A 314 -4.40 -11.87 9.83
CA GLY A 314 -5.17 -13.09 9.57
C GLY A 314 -5.81 -13.14 8.18
N ALA A 315 -6.25 -14.34 7.80
CA ALA A 315 -6.69 -14.63 6.42
C ALA A 315 -8.02 -13.97 6.00
N ALA A 316 -8.70 -13.26 6.91
CA ALA A 316 -9.91 -12.52 6.59
C ALA A 316 -9.64 -11.20 5.87
N LEU A 317 -8.51 -10.53 6.17
CA LEU A 317 -8.13 -9.29 5.52
C LEU A 317 -7.76 -9.59 4.06
N PRO A 318 -8.44 -9.00 3.08
CA PRO A 318 -8.17 -9.28 1.67
C PRO A 318 -6.99 -8.43 1.17
N TYR A 319 -5.80 -8.67 1.72
CA TYR A 319 -4.59 -7.99 1.29
C TYR A 319 -4.23 -8.40 -0.14
N SER A 320 -4.52 -7.52 -1.10
CA SER A 320 -4.27 -7.68 -2.53
C SER A 320 -3.05 -6.89 -2.96
N LYS A 321 -2.62 -7.08 -4.22
CA LYS A 321 -1.57 -6.26 -4.83
C LYS A 321 -1.95 -4.77 -4.85
N GLY A 322 -3.23 -4.46 -5.02
CA GLY A 322 -3.73 -3.08 -4.95
C GLY A 322 -3.65 -2.50 -3.55
N PHE A 323 -3.95 -3.31 -2.53
CA PHE A 323 -3.77 -2.93 -1.13
C PHE A 323 -2.31 -2.58 -0.84
N HIS A 324 -1.40 -3.46 -1.25
CA HIS A 324 0.04 -3.23 -1.15
C HIS A 324 0.49 -1.98 -1.89
N LEU A 325 0.09 -1.81 -3.15
CA LEU A 325 0.48 -0.65 -3.97
C LEU A 325 0.05 0.69 -3.34
N VAL A 326 -1.17 0.75 -2.78
CA VAL A 326 -1.60 1.94 -2.05
C VAL A 326 -0.86 2.08 -0.72
N GLY A 327 -0.67 0.99 0.02
CA GLY A 327 0.16 0.96 1.24
C GLY A 327 1.55 1.55 1.01
N THR A 328 2.25 1.12 -0.04
CA THR A 328 3.56 1.67 -0.44
C THR A 328 3.49 3.16 -0.81
N LEU A 329 2.39 3.63 -1.39
CA LEU A 329 2.24 5.04 -1.76
C LEU A 329 1.95 5.94 -0.55
N VAL A 330 1.18 5.49 0.44
CA VAL A 330 0.64 6.40 1.47
C VAL A 330 0.80 5.91 2.91
N GLY A 331 1.49 4.77 3.14
CA GLY A 331 1.71 4.18 4.47
C GLY A 331 2.35 5.16 5.45
N ALA A 332 3.46 5.79 5.05
CA ALA A 332 4.15 6.82 5.83
C ALA A 332 3.27 8.05 6.18
N MET A 333 2.14 8.27 5.49
CA MET A 333 1.20 9.35 5.77
C MET A 333 0.03 8.90 6.66
N ASN A 334 -0.09 7.60 6.91
CA ASN A 334 -1.23 6.96 7.55
C ASN A 334 -0.79 5.99 8.67
N PRO A 335 -0.12 6.51 9.73
CA PRO A 335 0.48 5.70 10.79
C PRO A 335 -0.53 4.93 11.65
N ASP A 336 -1.82 5.31 11.62
CA ASP A 336 -2.86 4.71 12.45
C ASP A 336 -3.69 3.63 11.72
N ASP A 337 -3.47 3.41 10.42
CA ASP A 337 -4.20 2.39 9.66
C ASP A 337 -3.33 1.53 8.72
N LEU A 338 -2.86 2.06 7.59
CA LEU A 338 -2.10 1.30 6.59
C LEU A 338 -0.74 0.88 7.14
N ASP A 339 -0.06 1.78 7.84
CA ASP A 339 1.19 1.49 8.54
C ASP A 339 0.98 0.47 9.67
N ALA A 340 -0.22 0.38 10.24
CA ALA A 340 -0.52 -0.49 11.36
C ALA A 340 -0.84 -1.95 10.96
N MET A 341 -0.67 -2.31 9.69
CA MET A 341 -1.04 -3.64 9.17
C MET A 341 -0.20 -4.77 9.78
N ASP A 342 1.08 -4.56 10.05
CA ASP A 342 2.03 -5.54 10.60
C ASP A 342 2.13 -5.50 12.15
N GLU A 343 1.52 -4.49 12.79
CA GLU A 343 1.61 -4.28 14.25
C GLU A 343 0.94 -5.39 15.09
N SER A 344 0.25 -6.35 14.46
CA SER A 344 -0.44 -7.46 15.14
C SER A 344 -1.51 -7.00 16.14
N ILE A 345 -2.14 -5.86 15.82
CA ILE A 345 -3.31 -5.30 16.48
C ILE A 345 -4.48 -5.42 15.48
N PRO A 346 -5.67 -5.92 15.89
CA PRO A 346 -6.78 -6.00 14.96
C PRO A 346 -7.28 -4.60 14.62
N PHE A 347 -7.72 -4.39 13.39
CA PHE A 347 -8.45 -3.18 13.04
C PHE A 347 -9.75 -3.11 13.81
N THR A 348 -10.12 -1.88 14.22
CA THR A 348 -11.49 -1.64 14.67
C THR A 348 -12.45 -1.85 13.51
N LYS A 349 -13.73 -2.09 13.82
CA LYS A 349 -14.75 -2.20 12.76
C LYS A 349 -14.77 -0.95 11.88
N SER A 350 -14.68 0.23 12.49
CA SER A 350 -14.65 1.52 11.77
C SER A 350 -13.45 1.62 10.82
N THR A 351 -12.24 1.28 11.29
CA THR A 351 -11.04 1.28 10.45
C THR A 351 -11.16 0.28 9.30
N LEU A 352 -11.63 -0.94 9.57
CA LEU A 352 -11.81 -1.97 8.53
C LEU A 352 -12.86 -1.55 7.48
N ASP A 353 -13.98 -0.98 7.93
CA ASP A 353 -15.03 -0.45 7.05
C ASP A 353 -14.48 0.66 6.14
N ASN A 354 -13.65 1.56 6.70
CA ASN A 354 -13.00 2.61 5.94
C ASN A 354 -12.00 2.06 4.93
N LEU A 355 -11.12 1.14 5.33
CA LEU A 355 -10.11 0.55 4.45
C LEU A 355 -10.73 -0.21 3.27
N LEU A 356 -11.79 -1.00 3.52
CA LEU A 356 -12.45 -1.79 2.48
C LEU A 356 -13.54 -1.03 1.72
N GLY A 357 -13.97 0.10 2.26
CA GLY A 357 -14.92 1.03 1.65
C GLY A 357 -16.39 0.67 1.82
N ILE A 358 -16.71 -0.35 2.61
CA ILE A 358 -18.08 -0.84 2.84
C ILE A 358 -18.34 -1.02 4.33
N GLN A 359 -19.59 -0.85 4.77
CA GLN A 359 -19.96 -1.10 6.15
C GLN A 359 -20.20 -2.60 6.37
N HIS A 360 -19.33 -3.25 7.12
CA HIS A 360 -19.53 -4.63 7.49
C HIS A 360 -20.67 -4.75 8.51
N ASN A 361 -21.44 -5.83 8.43
CA ASN A 361 -22.29 -6.23 9.54
C ASN A 361 -21.46 -6.86 10.67
N GLU A 362 -22.09 -7.10 11.81
CA GLU A 362 -21.40 -7.68 12.97
C GLU A 362 -20.83 -9.07 12.66
N GLU A 363 -21.53 -9.90 11.87
CA GLU A 363 -21.05 -11.24 11.51
C GLU A 363 -19.79 -11.21 10.66
N SER A 364 -19.69 -10.30 9.68
CA SER A 364 -18.52 -10.16 8.82
C SER A 364 -17.34 -9.60 9.59
N TYR A 365 -17.58 -8.63 10.47
CA TYR A 365 -16.52 -8.11 11.35
C TYR A 365 -16.05 -9.15 12.37
N ARG A 366 -16.97 -9.92 12.97
CA ARG A 366 -16.64 -11.05 13.85
C ARG A 366 -15.85 -12.13 13.12
N HIS A 367 -16.17 -12.41 11.86
CA HIS A 367 -15.40 -13.31 11.00
C HIS A 367 -13.95 -12.82 10.84
N TYR A 368 -13.75 -11.52 10.57
CA TYR A 368 -12.42 -10.92 10.55
C TYR A 368 -11.68 -11.09 11.88
N PHE A 369 -12.30 -10.67 12.98
CA PHE A 369 -11.68 -10.72 14.31
C PHE A 369 -11.31 -12.15 14.74
N ASN A 370 -12.14 -13.14 14.41
CA ASN A 370 -11.86 -14.54 14.71
C ASN A 370 -10.65 -15.07 13.94
N LEU A 371 -10.54 -14.77 12.64
CA LEU A 371 -9.39 -15.20 11.83
C LEU A 371 -8.10 -14.46 12.19
N PHE A 372 -8.21 -13.21 12.63
CA PHE A 372 -7.11 -12.48 13.28
C PHE A 372 -6.65 -13.21 14.56
N ALA A 373 -7.58 -13.52 15.46
CA ALA A 373 -7.26 -14.20 16.73
C ALA A 373 -6.67 -15.60 16.50
N GLU A 374 -7.16 -16.33 15.48
CA GLU A 374 -6.60 -17.59 15.04
C GLU A 374 -5.14 -17.43 14.58
N ALA A 375 -4.86 -16.44 13.73
CA ALA A 375 -3.51 -16.14 13.26
C ALA A 375 -2.56 -15.83 14.44
N GLN A 376 -2.99 -14.99 15.39
CA GLN A 376 -2.20 -14.69 16.58
C GLN A 376 -1.96 -15.92 17.46
N SER A 377 -2.94 -16.82 17.59
CA SER A 377 -2.78 -18.06 18.36
C SER A 377 -1.79 -19.04 17.72
N ASN A 378 -1.75 -19.06 16.39
CA ASN A 378 -0.91 -19.91 15.55
C ASN A 378 0.47 -19.29 15.26
N ARG A 379 0.72 -18.04 15.66
CA ARG A 379 2.00 -17.35 15.48
C ARG A 379 3.15 -18.21 16.02
N LYS A 380 4.17 -18.40 15.18
CA LYS A 380 5.45 -18.98 15.59
C LYS A 380 6.17 -17.98 16.48
N VAL A 381 6.64 -18.44 17.64
CA VAL A 381 7.35 -17.57 18.59
C VAL A 381 8.84 -17.68 18.30
N GLU A 382 9.43 -16.63 17.75
CA GLU A 382 10.87 -16.58 17.43
C GLU A 382 11.64 -15.71 18.44
N GLY A 383 10.94 -14.76 19.08
CA GLY A 383 11.51 -13.94 20.15
C GLY A 383 10.50 -13.48 21.21
N PRO A 384 10.96 -12.65 22.16
CA PRO A 384 10.11 -12.07 23.21
C PRO A 384 8.93 -11.26 22.66
N MET A 385 9.13 -10.51 21.56
CA MET A 385 8.08 -9.72 20.92
C MET A 385 6.97 -10.61 20.34
N ASP A 386 7.32 -11.69 19.63
CA ASP A 386 6.31 -12.65 19.14
C ASP A 386 5.55 -13.32 20.28
N ASN A 387 6.24 -13.62 21.38
CA ASN A 387 5.60 -14.20 22.54
C ASN A 387 4.58 -13.21 23.14
N LEU A 388 4.89 -11.92 23.16
CA LEU A 388 3.96 -10.87 23.57
C LEU A 388 2.77 -10.78 22.60
N LYS A 389 3.02 -10.68 21.28
CA LYS A 389 1.98 -10.67 20.22
C LYS A 389 1.03 -11.87 20.36
N ARG A 390 1.57 -13.08 20.50
CA ARG A 390 0.81 -14.34 20.64
C ARG A 390 0.02 -14.46 21.94
N SER A 391 0.56 -13.97 23.05
CA SER A 391 -0.08 -14.07 24.37
C SER A 391 -1.16 -13.01 24.60
N MET A 392 -1.13 -11.92 23.82
CA MET A 392 -2.12 -10.87 23.91
C MET A 392 -3.53 -11.40 23.56
N ARG A 393 -4.52 -10.94 24.32
CA ARG A 393 -5.93 -11.29 24.13
C ARG A 393 -6.72 -10.01 23.99
N TRP A 394 -7.21 -9.80 22.78
CA TRP A 394 -7.96 -8.61 22.41
C TRP A 394 -9.44 -8.80 22.75
N ASN A 395 -10.06 -7.75 23.31
CA ASN A 395 -11.49 -7.76 23.59
C ASN A 395 -12.27 -7.37 22.34
N TYR A 396 -13.08 -8.29 21.80
CA TYR A 396 -13.87 -8.05 20.59
C TYR A 396 -14.75 -6.78 20.68
N ASN A 397 -15.38 -6.52 21.82
CA ASN A 397 -16.31 -5.41 21.96
C ASN A 397 -15.59 -4.06 21.92
N ASP A 398 -14.35 -3.98 22.45
CA ASP A 398 -13.56 -2.76 22.41
C ASP A 398 -13.29 -2.34 20.96
N PHE A 399 -12.89 -3.28 20.10
CA PHE A 399 -12.61 -3.01 18.69
C PHE A 399 -13.89 -2.87 17.83
N LEU A 400 -15.01 -3.45 18.27
CA LEU A 400 -16.30 -3.25 17.63
C LEU A 400 -16.79 -1.80 17.80
N GLN A 401 -16.53 -1.19 18.96
CA GLN A 401 -17.10 0.11 19.34
C GLN A 401 -16.14 1.29 19.15
N ALA A 402 -14.83 1.08 19.32
CA ALA A 402 -13.85 2.16 19.22
C ALA A 402 -13.73 2.66 17.77
N PRO A 403 -13.64 4.00 17.55
CA PRO A 403 -13.35 4.55 16.24
C PRO A 403 -11.97 4.12 15.72
N LEU A 404 -10.95 4.14 16.59
CA LEU A 404 -9.55 3.83 16.27
C LEU A 404 -8.94 2.92 17.34
N ALA A 405 -8.01 2.06 16.94
CA ALA A 405 -7.35 1.12 17.86
C ALA A 405 -6.49 1.84 18.91
N SER A 406 -5.88 2.97 18.55
CA SER A 406 -5.08 3.81 19.46
C SER A 406 -5.88 4.38 20.64
N GLN A 407 -7.21 4.37 20.57
CA GLN A 407 -8.11 4.79 21.66
C GLN A 407 -8.45 3.66 22.65
N ILE A 408 -8.04 2.42 22.37
CA ILE A 408 -8.28 1.26 23.23
C ILE A 408 -7.14 1.15 24.25
N ALA A 409 -7.45 1.16 25.54
CA ALA A 409 -6.45 1.12 26.61
C ALA A 409 -5.51 -0.10 26.53
N ALA A 410 -6.04 -1.27 26.15
CA ALA A 410 -5.25 -2.48 25.96
C ALA A 410 -4.22 -2.35 24.82
N VAL A 411 -4.56 -1.60 23.76
CA VAL A 411 -3.64 -1.31 22.65
C VAL A 411 -2.52 -0.38 23.10
N GLN A 412 -2.84 0.65 23.88
CA GLN A 412 -1.84 1.57 24.42
C GLN A 412 -0.83 0.86 25.33
N ASP A 413 -1.30 -0.01 26.23
CA ASP A 413 -0.44 -0.84 27.08
C ASP A 413 0.44 -1.79 26.26
N PHE A 414 -0.14 -2.43 25.24
CA PHE A 414 0.59 -3.32 24.33
C PHE A 414 1.69 -2.57 23.55
N LYS A 415 1.38 -1.43 22.92
CA LYS A 415 2.38 -0.60 22.23
C LYS A 415 3.47 -0.11 23.20
N GLY A 416 3.10 0.22 24.44
CA GLY A 416 4.07 0.58 25.49
C GLY A 416 5.05 -0.55 25.79
N LYS A 417 4.57 -1.79 25.90
CA LYS A 417 5.43 -2.97 26.13
C LYS A 417 6.35 -3.28 24.94
N LEU A 418 5.85 -3.16 23.71
CA LEU A 418 6.67 -3.33 22.50
C LEU A 418 7.84 -2.33 22.50
N LYS A 419 7.57 -1.05 22.79
CA LYS A 419 8.62 -0.02 22.86
C LYS A 419 9.69 -0.32 23.92
N THR A 420 9.31 -0.92 25.05
CA THR A 420 10.29 -1.33 26.08
C THR A 420 11.09 -2.60 25.74
N MET A 421 10.65 -3.36 24.73
CA MET A 421 11.34 -4.57 24.28
C MET A 421 12.26 -4.32 23.07
N GLY A 422 11.96 -3.33 22.23
CA GLY A 422 12.75 -2.97 21.05
C GLY A 422 13.86 -1.94 21.30
N GLY A 423 13.79 -1.16 22.39
CA GLY A 423 14.87 -0.27 22.84
C GLY A 423 15.84 -0.95 23.80
#